data_AF-A0A0N4TDC8-F1
#
_entry.id   AF-A0A0N4TDC8-F1
#
_cell.length_a   1.000
_cell.length_b   1.000
_cell.length_c   1.000
_cell.angle_alpha   90.00
_cell.angle_beta   90.00
_cell.angle_gamma   90.00
#
_symmetry.space_group_name_H-M   'P 1'
#
loop_
_entity.id
_entity.type
_entity.pdbx_description
1 polymer ?
#
loop_
_entity_poly.entity_id
_entity_poly.type
_entity_poly.pdbx_seq_one_letter_code
_entity_poly.pdbx_strand_id
1 'polypeptide(L)'
;MNTNDQQKTMAIAEYFPDGSITRIIFSNFLTYEYVEIFPGPNLNVIIGPNGTGKSTIMCGLCLAVGGTPKLLGRSELLADYIKHGSKKGSVEVFIRDSKLGKDRALSIVLHRIGGSNYFVDGEKVTQTKLRSIAESYNIQVKY
;
A
#
# COMPACT_ATOMS: atom_id res chain seq x y z
N MET A 1 -34.82 28.56 23.25
CA MET A 1 -33.64 27.69 23.08
C MET A 1 -33.81 27.01 21.74
N ASN A 2 -33.02 27.44 20.76
CA ASN A 2 -33.30 27.26 19.34
C ASN A 2 -32.96 25.85 18.85
N THR A 3 -33.86 25.34 18.02
CA THR A 3 -33.87 24.04 17.35
C THR A 3 -32.85 23.91 16.21
N ASN A 4 -31.75 24.69 16.21
CA ASN A 4 -30.84 24.84 15.06
C ASN A 4 -29.41 24.31 15.27
N ASP A 5 -29.06 23.78 16.45
CA ASP A 5 -27.69 23.29 16.71
C ASP A 5 -27.52 21.77 16.49
N GLN A 6 -28.57 21.05 16.06
CA GLN A 6 -28.50 19.61 15.79
C GLN A 6 -28.35 19.25 14.30
N GLN A 7 -28.12 20.23 13.41
CA GLN A 7 -27.78 20.02 12.01
C GLN A 7 -26.36 20.52 11.67
N LYS A 8 -25.34 20.02 12.38
CA LYS A 8 -23.95 20.20 11.94
C LYS A 8 -23.05 19.11 12.51
N THR A 9 -23.02 17.97 11.83
CA THR A 9 -21.83 17.15 11.50
C THR A 9 -22.37 15.94 10.72
N MET A 10 -22.85 16.15 9.50
CA MET A 10 -22.60 15.12 8.50
C MET A 10 -21.10 15.20 8.26
N ALA A 11 -20.34 14.14 8.58
CA ALA A 11 -18.93 14.09 8.26
C ALA A 11 -18.80 14.40 6.77
N ILE A 12 -18.24 15.57 6.46
CA ILE A 12 -17.81 15.88 5.09
C ILE A 12 -16.80 14.79 4.78
N ALA A 13 -17.17 13.86 3.89
CA ALA A 13 -16.25 12.84 3.43
C ALA A 13 -15.01 13.58 2.91
N GLU A 14 -13.86 13.34 3.54
CA GLU A 14 -12.62 13.99 3.12
C GLU A 14 -12.38 13.67 1.65
N TYR A 15 -12.17 14.72 0.84
CA TYR A 15 -11.92 14.57 -0.58
C TYR A 15 -10.51 14.02 -0.78
N PHE A 16 -10.42 12.84 -1.39
CA PHE A 16 -9.16 12.27 -1.88
C PHE A 16 -9.00 12.60 -3.36
N PRO A 17 -7.93 13.31 -3.76
CA PRO A 17 -7.54 13.43 -5.16
C PRO A 17 -7.30 12.05 -5.81
N ASP A 18 -7.47 11.97 -7.12
CA ASP A 18 -7.07 10.78 -7.88
C ASP A 18 -5.58 10.50 -7.71
N GLY A 19 -5.23 9.23 -7.49
CA GLY A 19 -3.87 8.80 -7.18
C GLY A 19 -3.50 8.82 -5.69
N SER A 20 -4.34 9.38 -4.81
CA SER A 20 -4.10 9.30 -3.36
C SER A 20 -4.17 7.87 -2.86
N ILE A 21 -3.23 7.48 -2.00
CA ILE A 21 -3.27 6.19 -1.30
C ILE A 21 -4.29 6.31 -0.17
N THR A 22 -5.35 5.51 -0.21
CA THR A 22 -6.46 5.54 0.75
C THR A 22 -6.35 4.45 1.81
N ARG A 23 -5.69 3.34 1.49
CA ARG A 23 -5.48 2.22 2.40
C ARG A 23 -4.25 1.41 2.03
N ILE A 24 -3.56 0.87 3.03
CA ILE A 24 -2.47 -0.09 2.86
C ILE A 24 -2.69 -1.25 3.82
N ILE A 25 -2.65 -2.48 3.31
CA ILE A 25 -2.78 -3.71 4.09
C ILE A 25 -1.49 -4.51 3.98
N PHE A 26 -0.96 -4.93 5.11
CA PHE A 26 0.16 -5.86 5.19
C PHE A 26 -0.31 -7.16 5.82
N SER A 27 0.20 -8.30 5.35
CA SER A 27 0.01 -9.60 5.99
C SER A 27 1.31 -10.39 5.95
N ASN A 28 1.77 -10.87 7.11
CA ASN A 28 3.02 -11.62 7.26
C ASN A 28 4.21 -10.97 6.54
N PHE A 29 4.37 -9.66 6.72
CA PHE A 29 5.39 -8.85 6.05
C PHE A 29 6.36 -8.27 7.08
N LEU A 30 7.62 -8.73 7.05
CA LEU A 30 8.67 -8.38 8.00
C LEU A 30 8.19 -8.52 9.46
N THR A 31 8.02 -7.41 10.17
CA THR A 31 7.59 -7.39 11.58
C THR A 31 6.08 -7.55 11.74
N TYR A 32 5.30 -7.26 10.69
CA TYR A 32 3.84 -7.26 10.73
C TYR A 32 3.27 -8.66 10.49
N GLU A 33 2.43 -9.13 11.41
CA GLU A 33 1.52 -10.24 11.15
C GLU A 33 0.32 -9.77 10.33
N TYR A 34 -0.32 -8.69 10.78
CA TYR A 34 -1.34 -7.97 10.05
C TYR A 34 -1.35 -6.50 10.49
N VAL A 35 -1.48 -5.58 9.55
CA VAL A 35 -1.74 -4.16 9.84
C VAL A 35 -2.47 -3.52 8.68
N GLU A 36 -3.44 -2.67 9.00
CA GLU A 36 -4.10 -1.78 8.06
C GLU A 36 -3.76 -0.33 8.41
N ILE A 37 -3.48 0.46 7.37
CA ILE A 37 -3.14 1.87 7.49
C ILE A 37 -4.12 2.64 6.60
N PHE A 38 -4.69 3.71 7.12
CA PHE A 38 -5.63 4.60 6.43
C PHE A 38 -5.04 6.01 6.35
N PRO A 39 -4.25 6.33 5.31
CA PRO A 39 -3.71 7.66 5.13
C PRO A 39 -4.83 8.69 4.89
N GLY A 40 -4.62 9.92 5.35
CA GLY A 40 -5.45 11.07 4.98
C GLY A 40 -5.13 11.55 3.55
N PRO A 41 -5.96 12.44 2.98
CA PRO A 41 -5.83 12.87 1.58
C PRO A 41 -4.63 13.78 1.29
N ASN A 42 -4.05 14.38 2.33
CA ASN A 42 -3.00 15.40 2.24
C ASN A 42 -1.65 14.87 2.76
N LEU A 43 -1.06 15.54 3.75
CA LEU A 43 0.20 15.15 4.36
C LEU A 43 0.00 13.99 5.33
N ASN A 44 0.76 12.92 5.12
CA ASN A 44 0.85 11.79 6.03
C ASN A 44 2.28 11.68 6.56
N VAL A 45 2.43 11.54 7.88
CA VAL A 45 3.74 11.42 8.52
C VAL A 45 3.83 10.12 9.32
N ILE A 46 4.78 9.26 8.97
CA ILE A 46 5.06 8.02 9.70
C ILE A 46 6.16 8.28 10.72
N ILE A 47 5.80 8.25 12.02
CA ILE A 47 6.70 8.52 13.14
C ILE A 47 6.84 7.31 14.07
N GLY A 48 7.93 7.28 14.85
CA GLY A 48 8.16 6.24 15.86
C GLY A 48 9.64 5.97 16.15
N PRO A 49 9.97 5.27 17.25
CA PRO A 49 11.34 4.91 17.62
C PRO A 49 12.08 4.08 16.57
N ASN A 50 13.40 3.98 16.68
CA ASN A 50 14.19 3.12 15.79
C ASN A 50 13.78 1.64 15.96
N GLY A 51 13.75 0.90 14.85
CA GLY A 51 13.37 -0.52 14.86
C GLY A 51 11.87 -0.82 14.87
N THR A 52 10.97 0.17 14.94
CA THR A 52 9.51 -0.07 15.01
C THR A 52 8.81 -0.37 13.69
N GLY A 53 9.56 -0.54 12.59
CA GLY A 53 8.97 -0.90 11.29
C GLY A 53 8.51 0.28 10.42
N LYS A 54 8.94 1.52 10.68
CA LYS A 54 8.66 2.65 9.78
C LYS A 54 9.15 2.39 8.34
N SER A 55 10.40 1.96 8.19
CA SER A 55 10.96 1.58 6.89
C SER A 55 10.28 0.34 6.29
N THR A 56 9.69 -0.53 7.12
CA THR A 56 8.89 -1.69 6.66
C THR A 56 7.68 -1.21 5.85
N ILE A 57 7.01 -0.14 6.27
CA ILE A 57 5.86 0.42 5.55
C ILE A 57 6.30 0.87 4.15
N MET A 58 7.40 1.63 4.07
CA MET A 58 7.93 2.09 2.77
C MET A 58 8.39 0.94 1.88
N CYS A 59 9.02 -0.09 2.44
CA CYS A 59 9.41 -1.28 1.70
C CYS A 59 8.20 -1.96 1.04
N GLY A 60 7.14 -2.20 1.80
CA GLY A 60 5.94 -2.84 1.26
C GLY A 60 5.21 -1.98 0.24
N LEU A 61 5.07 -0.67 0.51
CA LEU A 61 4.46 0.26 -0.43
C LEU A 61 5.20 0.26 -1.77
N CYS A 62 6.52 0.36 -1.76
CA CYS A 62 7.36 0.34 -2.96
C CYS A 62 7.21 -0.97 -3.75
N LEU A 63 7.20 -2.13 -3.07
CA LEU A 63 6.99 -3.43 -3.74
C LEU A 63 5.56 -3.56 -4.32
N ALA A 64 4.55 -3.11 -3.60
CA ALA A 64 3.15 -3.20 -4.01
C ALA A 64 2.83 -2.33 -5.24
N VAL A 65 3.59 -1.26 -5.48
CA VAL A 65 3.49 -0.43 -6.70
C VAL A 65 4.47 -0.85 -7.81
N GLY A 66 5.13 -2.01 -7.66
CA GLY A 66 5.96 -2.61 -8.70
C GLY A 66 7.43 -2.22 -8.66
N GLY A 67 7.90 -1.62 -7.57
CA GLY A 67 9.32 -1.37 -7.31
C GLY A 67 10.11 -2.67 -7.13
N THR A 68 11.44 -2.58 -7.20
CA THR A 68 12.35 -3.73 -7.03
C THR A 68 13.05 -3.70 -5.68
N PRO A 69 13.44 -4.86 -5.11
CA PRO A 69 14.17 -4.93 -3.84
C PRO A 69 15.46 -4.10 -3.81
N LYS A 70 16.12 -3.95 -4.98
CA LYS A 70 17.32 -3.13 -5.14
C LYS A 70 17.12 -1.66 -4.73
N LEU A 71 15.90 -1.14 -4.89
CA LEU A 71 15.53 0.23 -4.49
C LEU A 71 15.51 0.42 -2.97
N LEU A 72 15.36 -0.67 -2.21
CA LEU A 72 15.03 -0.61 -0.79
C LEU A 72 16.25 -0.57 0.12
N GLY A 73 17.45 -0.86 -0.40
CA GLY A 73 18.69 -0.86 0.37
C GLY A 73 18.69 -1.83 1.56
N ARG A 74 17.83 -2.86 1.54
CA ARG A 74 17.60 -3.78 2.67
C ARG A 74 18.03 -5.21 2.35
N SER A 75 17.34 -5.86 1.42
CA SER A 75 17.68 -7.18 0.90
C SER A 75 17.27 -7.23 -0.57
N GLU A 76 18.05 -7.94 -1.38
CA GLU A 76 17.73 -8.22 -2.78
C GLU A 76 16.76 -9.39 -2.94
N LEU A 77 16.61 -10.24 -1.92
CA LEU A 77 15.74 -11.40 -1.95
C LEU A 77 14.34 -11.06 -1.44
N LEU A 78 13.33 -11.23 -2.28
CA LEU A 78 11.92 -11.00 -1.92
C LEU A 78 11.45 -11.86 -0.74
N ALA A 79 12.01 -13.06 -0.57
CA ALA A 79 11.70 -13.95 0.55
C ALA A 79 12.05 -13.34 1.92
N ASP A 80 13.01 -12.42 1.99
CA ASP A 80 13.45 -11.78 3.24
C ASP A 80 12.47 -10.72 3.73
N TYR A 81 11.51 -10.31 2.89
CA TYR A 81 10.43 -9.42 3.28
C TYR A 81 9.24 -10.18 3.90
N ILE A 82 9.27 -11.52 3.89
CA ILE A 82 8.24 -12.35 4.53
C ILE A 82 8.55 -12.48 6.02
N LYS A 83 7.53 -12.32 6.87
CA LYS A 83 7.64 -12.52 8.32
C LYS A 83 8.31 -13.86 8.63
N HIS A 84 9.18 -13.86 9.63
CA HIS A 84 9.85 -15.08 10.08
C HIS A 84 8.82 -16.15 10.46
N GLY A 85 9.07 -17.41 10.07
CA GLY A 85 8.14 -18.53 10.28
C GLY A 85 6.95 -18.60 9.32
N SER A 86 6.69 -17.57 8.51
CA SER A 86 5.59 -17.57 7.53
C SER A 86 6.04 -18.06 6.15
N LYS A 87 5.19 -18.83 5.45
CA LYS A 87 5.50 -19.33 4.09
C LYS A 87 5.23 -18.29 2.99
N LYS A 88 4.32 -17.35 3.24
CA LYS A 88 3.91 -16.29 2.34
C LYS A 88 3.70 -14.99 3.11
N GLY A 89 3.81 -13.87 2.41
CA GLY A 89 3.44 -12.54 2.89
C GLY A 89 2.83 -11.72 1.76
N SER A 90 2.14 -10.64 2.08
CA SER A 90 1.52 -9.77 1.06
C SER A 90 1.47 -8.32 1.50
N VAL A 91 1.44 -7.45 0.50
CA VAL A 91 1.14 -6.03 0.67
C VAL A 91 0.14 -5.63 -0.40
N GLU A 92 -0.89 -4.90 0.00
CA GLU A 92 -1.93 -4.38 -0.87
C GLU A 92 -2.12 -2.89 -0.61
N VAL A 93 -2.20 -2.11 -1.69
CA VAL A 93 -2.31 -0.66 -1.66
C VAL A 93 -3.55 -0.27 -2.45
N PHE A 94 -4.40 0.55 -1.84
CA PHE A 94 -5.61 1.09 -2.44
C PHE A 94 -5.35 2.53 -2.86
N ILE A 95 -5.67 2.84 -4.10
CA ILE A 95 -5.43 4.13 -4.73
C ILE A 95 -6.77 4.68 -5.19
N ARG A 96 -7.06 5.94 -4.84
CA ARG A 96 -8.27 6.63 -5.29
C ARG A 96 -8.28 6.74 -6.82
N ASP A 97 -9.35 6.24 -7.43
CA ASP A 97 -9.64 6.38 -8.85
C ASP A 97 -11.12 6.73 -9.05
N SER A 98 -11.41 8.02 -9.19
CA SER A 98 -12.76 8.55 -9.37
C SER A 98 -13.47 7.96 -10.60
N LYS A 99 -12.72 7.53 -11.63
CA LYS A 99 -13.27 6.99 -12.88
C LYS A 99 -13.82 5.58 -12.72
N LEU A 100 -13.35 4.82 -11.73
CA LEU A 100 -13.84 3.47 -11.44
C LEU A 100 -15.04 3.45 -10.48
N GLY A 101 -15.36 4.58 -9.85
CA GLY A 101 -16.33 4.63 -8.76
C GLY A 101 -15.89 3.85 -7.50
N LYS A 102 -14.63 3.41 -7.45
CA LYS A 102 -14.01 2.68 -6.33
C LYS A 102 -12.49 2.90 -6.36
N ASP A 103 -11.83 2.59 -5.26
CA ASP A 103 -10.37 2.56 -5.22
C ASP A 103 -9.82 1.39 -6.05
N ARG A 104 -8.72 1.64 -6.75
CA ARG A 104 -7.92 0.62 -7.44
C ARG A 104 -7.04 -0.10 -6.42
N ALA A 105 -7.04 -1.43 -6.43
CA ALA A 105 -6.15 -2.23 -5.58
C ALA A 105 -4.93 -2.70 -6.37
N LEU A 106 -3.72 -2.40 -5.89
CA LEU A 106 -2.46 -2.95 -6.38
C LEU A 106 -1.84 -3.82 -5.28
N SER A 107 -1.46 -5.06 -5.59
CA SER A 107 -0.87 -5.92 -4.57
C SER A 107 0.23 -6.83 -5.08
N ILE A 108 1.07 -7.24 -4.13
CA ILE A 108 2.12 -8.24 -4.30
C ILE A 108 1.93 -9.32 -3.24
N VAL A 109 2.01 -10.58 -3.67
CA VAL A 109 2.08 -11.76 -2.80
C VAL A 109 3.46 -12.39 -2.97
N LEU A 110 4.18 -12.48 -1.85
CA LEU A 110 5.51 -13.04 -1.74
C LEU A 110 5.42 -14.49 -1.25
N HIS A 111 6.19 -15.37 -1.88
CA HIS A 111 6.32 -16.77 -1.48
C HIS A 111 7.79 -17.06 -1.14
N ARG A 112 8.05 -17.76 -0.03
CA ARG A 112 9.42 -18.20 0.29
C ARG A 112 10.01 -19.08 -0.80
N ILE A 113 9.14 -19.87 -1.45
CA ILE A 113 9.46 -20.74 -2.58
C ILE A 113 8.47 -20.38 -3.69
N GLY A 114 8.96 -19.98 -4.86
CA GLY A 114 8.11 -19.60 -6.01
C GLY A 114 8.05 -18.10 -6.32
N GLY A 115 8.86 -17.26 -5.66
CA GLY A 115 9.02 -15.84 -6.00
C GLY A 115 7.83 -14.98 -5.58
N SER A 116 7.29 -14.18 -6.49
CA SER A 116 6.21 -13.23 -6.22
C SER A 116 5.14 -13.21 -7.32
N ASN A 117 3.90 -12.97 -6.91
CA ASN A 117 2.77 -12.73 -7.81
C ASN A 117 2.26 -11.30 -7.62
N TYR A 118 1.89 -10.64 -8.72
CA TYR A 118 1.35 -9.28 -8.71
C TYR A 118 -0.11 -9.29 -9.12
N PHE A 119 -0.92 -8.40 -8.54
CA PHE A 119 -2.35 -8.34 -8.82
C PHE A 119 -2.84 -6.90 -8.94
N VAL A 120 -3.85 -6.72 -9.78
CA VAL A 120 -4.61 -5.47 -9.93
C VAL A 120 -6.08 -5.84 -9.76
N ASP A 121 -6.73 -5.28 -8.74
CA ASP A 121 -8.13 -5.59 -8.39
C ASP A 121 -8.39 -7.10 -8.23
N GLY A 122 -7.41 -7.85 -7.73
CA GLY A 122 -7.47 -9.30 -7.54
C GLY A 122 -7.06 -10.13 -8.77
N GLU A 123 -6.91 -9.52 -9.94
CA GLU A 123 -6.51 -10.20 -11.18
C GLU A 123 -4.98 -10.27 -11.31
N LYS A 124 -4.44 -11.45 -11.62
CA LYS A 124 -2.99 -11.66 -11.71
C LYS A 124 -2.42 -10.94 -12.93
N VAL A 125 -1.35 -10.16 -12.72
CA VAL A 125 -0.65 -9.42 -13.78
C VAL A 125 0.87 -9.60 -13.69
N THR A 126 1.59 -9.13 -14.70
CA THR A 126 3.05 -9.01 -14.64
C THR A 126 3.46 -7.78 -13.82
N GLN A 127 4.68 -7.79 -13.26
CA GLN A 127 5.23 -6.62 -12.57
C GLN A 127 5.23 -5.36 -13.46
N THR A 128 5.62 -5.52 -14.73
CA THR A 128 5.64 -4.43 -15.71
C THR A 128 4.26 -3.81 -15.91
N LYS A 129 3.21 -4.64 -15.99
CA LYS A 129 1.83 -4.15 -16.13
C LYS A 129 1.38 -3.43 -14.86
N LEU A 130 1.62 -4.01 -13.69
CA LEU A 130 1.28 -3.36 -12.41
C LEU A 130 1.97 -1.99 -12.29
N ARG A 131 3.27 -1.92 -12.59
CA ARG A 131 4.03 -0.67 -12.58
C ARG A 131 3.49 0.36 -13.57
N SER A 132 3.12 -0.05 -14.78
CA SER A 132 2.52 0.88 -15.76
C SER A 132 1.21 1.51 -15.26
N ILE A 133 0.45 0.77 -14.44
CA ILE A 133 -0.78 1.26 -13.83
C ILE A 133 -0.44 2.24 -12.69
N ALA A 134 0.52 1.91 -11.83
CA ALA A 134 1.00 2.83 -10.80
C ALA A 134 1.49 4.16 -11.41
N GLU A 135 2.26 4.10 -12.51
CA GLU A 135 2.74 5.28 -13.25
C GLU A 135 1.58 6.13 -13.79
N SER A 136 0.44 5.52 -14.15
CA SER A 136 -0.76 6.27 -14.59
C SER A 136 -1.42 7.11 -13.49
N TYR A 137 -1.14 6.81 -12.22
CA TYR A 137 -1.55 7.60 -11.06
C TYR A 137 -0.45 8.57 -10.59
N ASN A 138 0.56 8.85 -11.42
CA ASN A 138 1.76 9.63 -11.08
C ASN A 138 2.61 9.04 -9.94
N ILE A 139 2.51 7.73 -9.70
CA ILE A 139 3.34 7.02 -8.72
C ILE A 139 4.55 6.42 -9.46
N GLN A 140 5.74 6.93 -9.15
CA GLN A 140 6.97 6.55 -9.84
C GLN A 140 7.91 5.77 -8.90
N VAL A 141 8.37 4.62 -9.39
CA VAL A 141 9.41 3.79 -8.77
C VAL A 141 10.55 3.65 -9.77
N LYS A 142 11.29 4.74 -9.99
CA LYS A 142 12.47 4.83 -10.87
C LYS A 142 13.66 5.42 -10.09
N TYR A 143 14.88 5.15 -10.56
CA TYR A 143 15.99 6.07 -10.39
C TYR A 143 15.99 7.04 -11.58
#